data_AF-A0A662DJ23-F1
#
_entry.id   AF-A0A662DJ23-F1
#
_cell.length_a   1.000
_cell.length_b   1.000
_cell.length_c   1.000
_cell.angle_alpha   90.00
_cell.angle_beta   90.00
_cell.angle_gamma   90.00
#
_symmetry.space_group_name_H-M   'P 1'
#
loop_
_entity.id
_entity.type
_entity.pdbx_description
1 polymer ?
#
loop_
_entity_poly.entity_id
_entity_poly.type
_entity_poly.pdbx_seq_one_letter_code
_entity_poly.pdbx_strand_id
1 'polypeptide(L)'
;MRCDWFKKNLSAYIDGEVNFLTRWRIKRHLKSCTDCYKDYIRLKNLRKISKIILLKNPEPGFYERLQAKLPRLNPNITLKKTGSLAKFWMLLPLPGKLAIGGVAILILFLLIIYPHLSGSSLNINKFEEEYLRSKEIFSVVEEPAPPLLPVSEER
;
A
#
# COMPACT_ATOMS: atom_id res chain seq x y z
N MET A 1 23.28 -16.96 0.77
CA MET A 1 21.82 -17.27 0.79
C MET A 1 21.22 -16.86 -0.54
N ARG A 2 20.36 -17.68 -1.17
CA ARG A 2 19.92 -17.55 -2.58
C ARG A 2 19.12 -16.27 -2.85
N CYS A 3 19.82 -15.15 -3.11
CA CYS A 3 19.24 -13.88 -3.54
C CYS A 3 18.45 -14.02 -4.85
N ASP A 4 18.83 -14.96 -5.73
CA ASP A 4 18.21 -15.16 -7.04
C ASP A 4 16.71 -15.44 -6.94
N TRP A 5 16.30 -16.24 -5.95
CA TRP A 5 14.88 -16.51 -5.74
C TRP A 5 14.13 -15.25 -5.32
N PHE A 6 14.71 -14.43 -4.45
CA PHE A 6 14.08 -13.17 -4.03
C PHE A 6 14.00 -12.19 -5.19
N LYS A 7 15.08 -11.99 -5.95
CA LYS A 7 15.11 -11.11 -7.12
C LYS A 7 14.05 -11.47 -8.15
N LYS A 8 13.90 -12.77 -8.48
CA LYS A 8 12.86 -13.26 -9.41
C LYS A 8 11.43 -12.98 -8.93
N ASN A 9 11.20 -12.91 -7.62
CA ASN A 9 9.88 -12.70 -7.04
C ASN A 9 9.60 -11.24 -6.64
N LEU A 10 10.53 -10.30 -6.85
CA LEU A 10 10.36 -8.90 -6.44
C LEU A 10 9.24 -8.21 -7.23
N SER A 11 9.10 -8.46 -8.53
CA SER A 11 8.04 -7.85 -9.35
C SER A 11 6.65 -8.28 -8.88
N ALA A 12 6.41 -9.60 -8.77
CA ALA A 12 5.16 -10.14 -8.23
C ALA A 12 4.89 -9.66 -6.79
N TYR A 13 5.93 -9.50 -5.97
CA TYR A 13 5.80 -8.93 -4.63
C TYR A 13 5.35 -7.47 -4.66
N ILE A 14 5.91 -6.65 -5.56
CA ILE A 14 5.52 -5.26 -5.74
C ILE A 14 4.06 -5.18 -6.20
N ASP A 15 3.66 -6.00 -7.17
CA ASP A 15 2.31 -6.01 -7.70
C ASP A 15 1.27 -6.61 -6.75
N GLY A 16 1.72 -7.30 -5.70
CA GLY A 16 0.88 -7.87 -4.65
C GLY A 16 0.41 -9.29 -4.95
N GLU A 17 0.92 -9.92 -6.01
CA GLU A 17 0.53 -11.22 -6.56
C GLU A 17 1.17 -12.43 -5.84
N VAL A 18 1.86 -12.18 -4.74
CA VAL A 18 2.46 -13.24 -3.92
C VAL A 18 1.58 -13.59 -2.72
N ASN A 19 1.57 -14.87 -2.36
CA ASN A 19 0.87 -15.34 -1.16
C ASN A 19 1.49 -14.78 0.15
N PHE A 20 0.75 -14.90 1.25
CA PHE A 20 1.14 -14.33 2.55
C PHE A 20 2.52 -14.80 3.03
N LEU A 21 2.79 -16.11 2.94
CA LEU A 21 4.05 -16.70 3.40
C LEU A 21 5.25 -16.18 2.58
N THR A 22 5.08 -16.09 1.26
CA THR A 22 6.09 -15.54 0.34
C THR A 22 6.34 -14.07 0.61
N ARG A 23 5.26 -13.30 0.82
CA ARG A 23 5.34 -11.87 1.20
C ARG A 23 6.16 -11.67 2.47
N TRP A 24 5.91 -12.48 3.51
CA TRP A 24 6.66 -12.42 4.75
C TRP A 24 8.15 -12.77 4.57
N ARG A 25 8.45 -13.84 3.82
CA ARG A 25 9.84 -14.25 3.54
C ARG A 25 10.61 -13.17 2.78
N ILE A 26 10.01 -12.58 1.75
CA ILE A 26 10.61 -11.49 0.96
C ILE A 26 10.84 -10.27 1.85
N LYS A 27 9.83 -9.85 2.62
CA LYS A 27 9.95 -8.72 3.55
C LYS A 27 11.08 -8.92 4.57
N ARG A 28 11.23 -10.14 5.10
CA ARG A 28 12.33 -10.48 6.02
C ARG A 28 13.68 -10.38 5.31
N HIS A 29 13.80 -10.91 4.10
CA HIS A 29 15.04 -10.87 3.33
C HIS A 29 15.47 -9.43 2.97
N LEU A 30 14.53 -8.58 2.57
CA LEU A 30 14.77 -7.17 2.25
C LEU A 30 15.31 -6.36 3.44
N LYS A 31 15.02 -6.77 4.69
CA LYS A 31 15.61 -6.14 5.89
C LYS A 31 17.08 -6.51 6.10
N SER A 32 17.49 -7.68 5.61
CA SER A 32 18.84 -8.24 5.86
C SER A 32 19.78 -8.14 4.65
N CYS A 33 19.25 -7.93 3.44
CA CYS A 33 20.02 -7.93 2.20
C CYS A 33 19.90 -6.58 1.49
N THR A 34 20.99 -5.82 1.50
CA THR A 34 21.09 -4.51 0.87
C THR A 34 20.94 -4.57 -0.65
N ASP A 35 21.49 -5.59 -1.30
CA ASP A 35 21.42 -5.73 -2.77
C ASP A 35 19.98 -5.95 -3.26
N CYS A 36 19.27 -6.88 -2.63
CA CYS A 36 17.86 -7.11 -2.96
C CYS A 36 16.98 -5.91 -2.60
N TYR A 37 17.35 -5.15 -1.56
CA TYR A 37 16.67 -3.89 -1.23
C TYR A 37 16.87 -2.83 -2.31
N LYS A 38 18.09 -2.67 -2.83
CA LYS A 38 18.37 -1.76 -3.95
C LYS A 38 17.55 -2.13 -5.19
N ASP A 39 17.51 -3.41 -5.55
CA ASP A 39 16.71 -3.91 -6.68
C ASP A 39 15.21 -3.66 -6.48
N TYR A 40 14.70 -3.87 -5.26
CA TYR A 40 13.33 -3.55 -4.90
C TYR A 40 12.99 -2.06 -5.07
N ILE A 41 13.85 -1.15 -4.61
CA ILE A 41 13.66 0.29 -4.76
C ILE A 41 13.65 0.69 -6.24
N ARG A 42 14.57 0.14 -7.04
CA ARG A 42 14.62 0.38 -8.50
C ARG A 42 13.30 0.00 -9.18
N LEU A 43 12.82 -1.22 -8.94
CA LEU A 43 11.56 -1.72 -9.51
C LEU A 43 10.35 -0.92 -9.01
N LYS A 44 10.33 -0.55 -7.73
CA LYS A 44 9.25 0.27 -7.16
C LYS A 44 9.17 1.66 -7.82
N ASN A 45 10.32 2.27 -8.12
CA ASN A 45 10.37 3.56 -8.81
C ASN A 45 9.89 3.44 -10.26
N LEU A 46 10.30 2.40 -10.98
CA LEU A 46 9.81 2.13 -12.34
C LEU A 46 8.28 1.99 -12.37
N ARG A 47 7.69 1.28 -11.40
CA ARG A 47 6.23 1.17 -11.30
C ARG A 47 5.54 2.52 -11.06
N LYS A 48 6.14 3.42 -10.28
CA LYS A 48 5.59 4.77 -10.08
C LYS A 48 5.58 5.56 -11.38
N ILE A 49 6.68 5.54 -12.12
CA ILE A 49 6.82 6.24 -13.41
C ILE A 49 5.81 5.69 -14.42
N SER A 50 5.68 4.37 -14.51
CA SER A 50 4.70 3.72 -15.39
C SER A 50 3.26 4.20 -15.12
N LYS A 51 2.87 4.36 -13.84
CA LYS A 51 1.55 4.89 -13.50
C LYS A 51 1.34 6.33 -13.96
N ILE A 52 2.39 7.15 -13.96
CA ILE A 52 2.35 8.55 -14.40
C ILE A 52 2.14 8.62 -15.91
N ILE A 53 2.90 7.81 -16.68
CA ILE A 53 2.78 7.78 -18.14
C ILE A 53 1.41 7.27 -18.59
N LEU A 54 0.81 6.35 -17.83
CA LEU A 54 -0.51 5.78 -18.13
C LEU A 54 -1.69 6.62 -17.63
N LEU A 55 -1.47 7.80 -17.04
CA LEU A 55 -2.52 8.79 -16.81
C LEU A 55 -2.95 9.42 -18.15
N LYS A 56 -3.52 8.58 -19.02
CA LYS A 56 -4.30 9.02 -20.16
C LYS A 56 -5.51 9.74 -19.58
N ASN A 57 -5.66 11.01 -19.95
CA ASN A 57 -6.79 11.82 -19.54
C ASN A 57 -8.08 11.05 -19.89
N PRO A 58 -8.96 10.75 -18.91
CA PRO A 58 -10.15 9.98 -19.20
C PRO A 58 -11.01 10.71 -20.25
N GLU A 59 -11.72 9.94 -21.07
CA GLU A 59 -12.61 10.50 -22.09
C GLU A 59 -13.63 11.47 -21.45
N PRO A 60 -14.01 12.57 -22.12
CA PRO A 60 -15.09 13.43 -21.66
C PRO A 60 -16.33 12.61 -21.26
N GLY A 61 -16.91 12.90 -20.10
CA GLY A 61 -18.06 12.15 -19.59
C GLY A 61 -17.70 10.88 -18.78
N PHE A 62 -16.42 10.53 -18.61
CA PHE A 62 -16.02 9.32 -17.87
C PHE A 62 -16.52 9.33 -16.42
N TYR A 63 -16.35 10.46 -15.71
CA TYR A 63 -16.73 10.57 -14.31
C TYR A 63 -18.24 10.56 -14.12
N GLU A 64 -18.99 11.12 -15.07
CA GLU A 64 -20.44 11.12 -15.13
C GLU A 64 -20.96 9.69 -15.34
N ARG A 65 -20.37 8.93 -16.26
CA ARG A 65 -20.68 7.51 -16.46
C ARG A 65 -20.29 6.65 -15.25
N LEU A 66 -19.18 6.98 -14.57
CA LEU A 66 -18.76 6.30 -13.35
C LEU A 66 -19.75 6.57 -12.20
N GLN A 67 -20.11 7.82 -11.97
CA GLN A 67 -21.08 8.24 -10.96
C GLN A 67 -22.46 7.63 -11.20
N ALA A 68 -22.91 7.49 -12.44
CA ALA A 68 -24.14 6.79 -12.76
C ALA A 68 -24.10 5.28 -12.46
N LYS A 69 -22.92 4.65 -12.47
CA LYS A 69 -22.72 3.22 -12.19
C LYS A 69 -22.47 2.91 -10.71
N LEU A 70 -21.86 3.83 -9.96
CA LEU A 70 -21.56 3.66 -8.52
C LEU A 70 -22.78 3.31 -7.64
N PRO A 71 -23.95 3.97 -7.75
CA PRO A 71 -25.12 3.62 -6.93
C PRO A 71 -25.68 2.22 -7.25
N ARG A 72 -25.38 1.65 -8.43
CA ARG A 72 -25.76 0.27 -8.78
C ARG A 72 -24.81 -0.78 -8.21
N LEU A 73 -23.59 -0.39 -7.84
CA LEU A 73 -22.59 -1.26 -7.21
C LEU A 73 -22.66 -1.24 -5.68
N ASN A 74 -23.36 -0.26 -5.09
CA ASN A 74 -23.64 -0.21 -3.66
C ASN A 74 -25.14 -0.36 -3.32
N PRO A 75 -25.80 -1.48 -3.67
CA PRO A 75 -27.15 -1.72 -3.20
C PRO A 75 -27.21 -2.27 -1.76
N ASN A 76 -26.07 -2.56 -1.09
CA ASN A 76 -26.07 -3.22 0.23
C ASN A 76 -24.78 -3.01 1.06
N ILE A 77 -24.42 -1.76 1.40
CA ILE A 77 -24.08 -1.49 2.81
C ILE A 77 -25.39 -1.13 3.53
N THR A 78 -26.39 -2.00 3.42
CA THR A 78 -27.34 -2.13 4.50
C THR A 78 -26.53 -2.71 5.65
N LEU A 79 -26.18 -1.88 6.63
CA LEU A 79 -26.10 -2.37 7.99
C LEU A 79 -27.44 -3.04 8.25
N LYS A 80 -27.54 -4.35 8.01
CA LYS A 80 -28.69 -5.14 8.42
C LYS A 80 -28.81 -4.86 9.90
N LYS A 81 -29.83 -4.07 10.27
CA LYS A 81 -30.20 -3.82 11.65
C LYS A 81 -30.32 -5.19 12.27
N THR A 82 -29.31 -5.57 13.04
CA THR A 82 -29.14 -6.92 13.55
C THR A 82 -30.34 -7.19 14.43
N GLY A 83 -31.31 -7.89 13.88
CA GLY A 83 -32.42 -8.39 14.64
C GLY A 83 -31.85 -9.19 15.81
N SER A 84 -32.26 -8.81 17.02
CA SER A 84 -32.16 -9.65 18.21
C SER A 84 -30.76 -9.84 18.85
N LEU A 85 -29.86 -8.85 18.83
CA LEU A 85 -28.74 -8.83 19.78
C LEU A 85 -29.20 -8.60 21.23
N ALA A 86 -30.32 -7.89 21.43
CA ALA A 86 -30.89 -7.63 22.76
C ALA A 86 -31.37 -8.91 23.48
N LYS A 87 -31.91 -9.91 22.75
CA LYS A 87 -32.30 -11.20 23.36
C LYS A 87 -31.08 -12.06 23.71
N PHE A 88 -30.00 -11.96 22.93
CA PHE A 88 -28.76 -12.69 23.20
C PHE A 88 -28.06 -12.17 24.46
N TRP A 89 -28.12 -10.86 24.71
CA TRP A 89 -27.63 -10.23 25.95
C TRP A 89 -28.41 -10.63 27.22
N MET A 90 -29.67 -11.05 27.09
CA MET A 90 -30.48 -11.55 28.21
C MET A 90 -30.18 -13.00 28.59
N LEU A 91 -29.68 -13.82 27.66
CA LEU A 91 -29.45 -15.26 27.89
C LEU A 91 -28.07 -15.62 28.45
N LEU A 92 -27.15 -14.66 28.58
CA LEU A 92 -25.80 -14.92 29.06
C LEU A 92 -25.74 -14.85 30.60
N PRO A 93 -25.30 -15.92 31.29
CA PRO A 93 -25.12 -15.92 32.74
C PRO A 93 -24.07 -14.87 33.14
N LEU A 94 -24.21 -14.31 34.35
CA LEU A 94 -23.39 -13.22 34.91
C LEU A 94 -21.87 -13.29 34.62
N PRO A 95 -21.17 -14.43 34.71
CA PRO A 95 -19.73 -14.49 34.41
C PRO A 95 -19.39 -14.23 32.92
N GLY A 96 -20.32 -14.46 31.99
CA GLY A 96 -20.10 -14.23 30.55
C GLY A 96 -20.05 -12.75 30.18
N LYS A 97 -20.72 -11.87 30.94
CA LYS A 97 -20.75 -10.42 30.67
C LYS A 97 -19.42 -9.74 31.00
N LEU A 98 -18.72 -10.24 32.03
CA LEU A 98 -17.42 -9.71 32.45
C LEU A 98 -16.29 -10.08 31.48
N ALA A 99 -16.30 -11.30 30.93
CA ALA A 99 -15.28 -11.75 29.99
C ALA A 99 -15.30 -10.95 28.67
N ILE A 100 -16.50 -10.60 28.17
CA ILE A 100 -16.66 -9.85 26.91
C ILE A 100 -16.19 -8.41 27.07
N GLY A 101 -16.49 -7.77 28.21
CA GLY A 101 -16.00 -6.43 28.52
C GLY A 101 -14.47 -6.35 28.54
N GLY A 102 -13.82 -7.33 29.18
CA GLY A 102 -12.35 -7.42 29.21
C GLY A 102 -11.73 -7.51 27.83
N VAL A 103 -12.27 -8.37 26.95
CA VAL A 103 -11.75 -8.55 25.58
C VAL A 103 -11.95 -7.29 24.72
N ALA A 104 -13.12 -6.63 24.82
CA ALA A 104 -13.39 -5.40 24.07
C ALA A 104 -12.46 -4.26 24.51
N ILE A 105 -12.20 -4.13 25.82
CA ILE A 105 -11.27 -3.14 26.37
C ILE A 105 -9.83 -3.46 25.93
N LEU A 106 -9.43 -4.72 25.90
CA LEU A 106 -8.09 -5.14 25.44
C LEU A 106 -7.89 -4.87 23.94
N ILE A 107 -8.92 -5.11 23.12
CA ILE A 107 -8.91 -4.74 21.69
C ILE A 107 -8.84 -3.23 21.51
N LEU A 108 -9.61 -2.46 22.28
CA LEU A 108 -9.58 -1.00 22.23
C LEU A 108 -8.21 -0.46 22.67
N PHE A 109 -7.63 -1.04 23.73
CA PHE A 109 -6.28 -0.73 24.21
C PHE A 109 -5.24 -1.04 23.14
N LEU A 110 -5.33 -2.19 22.47
CA LEU A 110 -4.45 -2.52 21.33
C LEU A 110 -4.64 -1.56 20.16
N LEU A 111 -5.86 -1.11 19.86
CA LEU A 111 -6.09 -0.20 18.73
C LEU A 111 -5.68 1.25 19.03
N ILE A 112 -5.76 1.71 20.28
CA ILE A 112 -5.48 3.11 20.65
C ILE A 112 -4.03 3.27 21.15
N ILE A 113 -3.53 2.34 21.96
CA ILE A 113 -2.27 2.51 22.69
C ILE A 113 -1.10 1.87 21.94
N TYR A 114 -1.32 0.79 21.18
CA TYR A 114 -0.28 0.23 20.31
C TYR A 114 0.23 1.22 19.25
N PRO A 115 -0.61 2.02 18.55
CA PRO A 115 -0.09 3.04 17.63
C PRO A 115 0.66 4.17 18.35
N HIS A 116 0.24 4.54 19.56
CA HIS A 116 0.90 5.58 20.36
C HIS A 116 2.28 5.15 20.90
N LEU A 117 2.43 3.91 21.36
CA LEU A 117 3.74 3.37 21.79
C LEU A 117 4.63 2.94 20.62
N SER A 118 4.07 2.50 19.50
CA SER A 118 4.84 1.99 18.36
C SER A 118 5.42 3.10 17.46
N GLY A 119 5.33 4.38 17.84
CA GLY A 119 5.96 5.49 17.12
C GLY A 119 5.56 5.58 15.64
N SER A 120 4.45 4.97 15.25
CA SER A 120 3.93 5.00 13.88
C SER A 120 2.86 6.06 13.78
N SER A 121 3.21 7.29 14.16
CA SER A 121 2.52 8.43 13.58
C SER A 121 2.84 8.38 12.09
N LEU A 122 1.82 8.06 11.29
CA LEU A 122 1.82 8.38 9.87
C LEU A 122 1.79 9.92 9.82
N ASN A 123 2.96 10.51 10.07
CA ASN A 123 3.13 11.95 10.15
C ASN A 123 3.07 12.45 8.71
N ILE A 124 1.90 12.95 8.32
CA ILE A 124 1.59 13.44 6.98
C ILE A 124 2.64 14.49 6.57
N ASN A 125 3.12 15.29 7.52
CA ASN A 125 4.14 16.32 7.28
C ASN A 125 5.49 15.68 6.90
N LYS A 126 5.86 14.54 7.50
CA LYS A 126 7.07 13.79 7.10
C LYS A 126 6.96 13.20 5.70
N PHE A 127 5.75 12.80 5.30
CA PHE A 127 5.48 12.32 3.94
C PHE A 127 5.51 13.46 2.91
N GLU A 128 5.01 14.63 3.28
CA GLU A 128 5.02 15.84 2.45
C GLU A 128 6.45 16.37 2.24
N GLU A 129 7.29 16.38 3.28
CA GLU A 129 8.70 16.71 3.17
C GLU A 129 9.47 15.73 2.27
N GLU A 130 9.24 14.42 2.40
CA GLU A 130 9.85 13.41 1.53
C GLU A 130 9.37 13.55 0.06
N TYR A 131 8.10 13.92 -0.15
CA TYR A 131 7.53 14.15 -1.47
C TYR A 131 8.14 15.39 -2.15
N LEU A 132 8.21 16.52 -1.45
CA LEU A 132 8.79 17.75 -1.98
C LEU A 132 10.29 17.58 -2.29
N ARG A 133 11.05 16.92 -1.40
CA ARG A 133 12.45 16.58 -1.65
C ARG A 133 12.61 15.70 -2.90
N SER A 134 11.71 14.75 -3.12
CA SER A 134 11.76 13.90 -4.32
C SER A 134 11.43 14.65 -5.60
N LYS A 135 10.57 15.68 -5.53
CA LYS A 135 10.18 16.52 -6.67
C LYS A 135 11.32 17.45 -7.10
N GLU A 136 12.05 18.01 -6.14
CA GLU A 136 13.21 18.88 -6.39
C GLU A 136 14.39 18.13 -7.03
N ILE A 137 14.62 16.87 -6.60
CA ILE A 137 15.61 15.99 -7.24
C ILE A 137 15.22 15.67 -8.69
N PHE A 138 13.92 15.58 -9.00
CA PHE A 138 13.45 15.28 -10.35
C PHE A 138 13.69 16.44 -11.33
N SER A 139 13.56 17.69 -10.89
CA SER A 139 13.86 18.88 -11.72
C SER A 139 15.36 19.05 -12.04
N VAL A 140 16.26 18.46 -11.26
CA VAL A 140 17.71 18.52 -11.50
C VAL A 140 18.17 17.49 -12.55
N VAL A 141 17.41 16.41 -12.76
CA VAL A 141 17.76 15.33 -13.71
C VAL A 141 17.31 15.65 -15.14
N GLU A 142 16.50 16.71 -15.32
CA GLU A 142 15.94 17.11 -16.61
C GLU A 142 16.89 17.99 -17.46
N GLU A 143 18.16 18.11 -17.07
CA GLU A 143 19.17 18.74 -17.91
C GLU A 143 19.38 17.89 -19.19
N PRO A 144 19.08 18.43 -20.38
CA PRO A 144 19.03 17.63 -21.61
C PRO A 144 20.42 17.15 -21.99
N ALA A 145 20.57 15.84 -22.15
CA ALA A 145 21.79 15.21 -22.66
C ALA A 145 22.22 15.86 -23.99
N PRO A 146 23.52 16.20 -24.17
CA PRO A 146 24.00 16.81 -25.39
C PRO A 146 23.81 15.87 -26.59
N PRO A 147 23.56 16.41 -27.79
CA PRO A 147 23.25 15.62 -28.97
C PRO A 147 24.41 14.67 -29.32
N LEU A 148 24.08 13.38 -29.47
CA LEU A 148 25.02 12.35 -29.93
C LEU A 148 25.44 12.67 -31.37
N LEU A 149 26.73 12.95 -31.58
CA LEU A 149 27.32 13.07 -32.90
C LEU A 149 27.34 11.70 -33.61
N PRO A 150 27.17 11.65 -34.94
CA PRO A 150 27.13 10.40 -35.69
C PRO A 150 28.50 9.71 -35.65
N VAL A 151 28.50 8.44 -35.29
CA VAL A 151 29.67 7.55 -35.31
C VAL A 151 30.06 7.34 -36.77
N SER A 152 31.25 7.80 -37.15
CA SER A 152 31.88 7.53 -38.44
C SER A 152 32.16 6.03 -38.58
N GLU A 153 31.59 5.46 -39.62
CA GLU A 153 31.78 4.08 -40.05
C GLU A 153 33.15 3.95 -40.72
N GLU A 154 34.12 3.34 -40.02
CA GLU A 154 35.37 2.91 -40.61
C GLU A 154 35.48 1.38 -40.59
N ARG A 155 35.51 0.86 -41.82
CA ARG A 155 36.09 -0.39 -42.32
C ARG A 155 35.21 -1.65 -42.36
#